data_AF-A0A2V9IUG5-F1
#
_entry.id   AF-A0A2V9IUG5-F1
#
_cell.length_a   1.000
_cell.length_b   1.000
_cell.length_c   1.000
_cell.angle_alpha   90.00
_cell.angle_beta   90.00
_cell.angle_gamma   90.00
#
_symmetry.space_group_name_H-M   'P 1'
#
loop_
_entity.id
_entity.type
_entity.pdbx_description
1 polymer ?
#
loop_
_entity_poly.entity_id
_entity_poly.type
_entity_poly.pdbx_seq_one_letter_code
_entity_poly.pdbx_strand_id
1 'polypeptide(L)'
;MNSKTDRSRVAVNDLFARLNAVGDAIADTSSTKCTPLDLKGYFTASSKDFGPRARARELGRGSEHDGYIRTPGGAQVFRGIPFLLGSEDAEAKSWIILTTRPTSWAKSSIEIPLEQKADFVCLAAFCDWDENEMPPPNVEDTVEKVGERLADAVWVYEDGHEHALPIRRRFEVNSPSTLWGHLSFASVPHLREAPRKLTEPLPHGTEWGDLQTTVWDVNYPSGPWEGIAIVWLSALANPEPARTVKALRLEANSDSPLIVCGLTLFRGRENPLRYDRASLYRVTLPEPDGDEDRWKVALDLGVVARSYLLNGFDPASWLVASGAGLGERASPNPGARYLYIEVAASPEARLILYDTRAGTEYEFDLSQAVPGRELAGRPRGASIEILEREKVWLHGQVIDAITRRPTPVRLAFRSKEGRYIPPYGHRTEVNAGWFQDYGADVKLGDSSFAIVDGTFQVELPVGEAYLEMSKGFEPT
;
A
#
# COMPACT_ATOMS: atom_id res chain seq x y z
N MET A 1 -2.79 -29.66 -28.44
CA MET A 1 -2.35 -29.84 -27.05
C MET A 1 -2.20 -28.47 -26.43
N ASN A 2 -3.30 -27.84 -25.99
CA ASN A 2 -3.31 -26.43 -25.54
C ASN A 2 -4.49 -26.20 -24.58
N SER A 3 -4.45 -26.79 -23.37
CA SER A 3 -5.54 -26.58 -22.39
C SER A 3 -5.13 -26.64 -20.92
N LYS A 4 -3.82 -26.75 -20.60
CA LYS A 4 -3.35 -26.77 -19.21
C LYS A 4 -2.71 -25.45 -18.75
N THR A 5 -2.22 -24.62 -19.67
CA THR A 5 -1.54 -23.34 -19.36
C THR A 5 -2.51 -22.19 -19.04
N ASP A 6 -3.79 -22.35 -19.39
CA ASP A 6 -4.83 -21.32 -19.25
C ASP A 6 -5.53 -21.39 -17.88
N ARG A 7 -5.66 -22.60 -17.30
CA ARG A 7 -6.33 -22.81 -16.01
C ARG A 7 -5.49 -22.43 -14.79
N SER A 8 -4.17 -22.47 -14.88
CA SER A 8 -3.29 -22.07 -13.76
C SER A 8 -3.14 -20.56 -13.64
N ARG A 9 -3.18 -19.81 -14.76
CA ARG A 9 -3.15 -18.33 -14.79
C ARG A 9 -4.44 -17.71 -14.24
N VAL A 10 -5.60 -18.27 -14.60
CA VAL A 10 -6.90 -17.87 -14.04
C VAL A 10 -6.96 -18.19 -12.54
N ALA A 11 -6.38 -19.30 -12.08
CA ALA A 11 -6.45 -19.72 -10.68
C ALA A 11 -5.61 -18.86 -9.71
N VAL A 12 -4.49 -18.28 -10.16
CA VAL A 12 -3.68 -17.36 -9.32
C VAL A 12 -4.36 -15.99 -9.24
N ASN A 13 -4.87 -15.47 -10.36
CA ASN A 13 -5.67 -14.23 -10.37
C ASN A 13 -7.00 -14.38 -9.62
N ASP A 14 -7.65 -15.54 -9.63
CA ASP A 14 -8.88 -15.82 -8.87
C ASP A 14 -8.60 -16.01 -7.36
N LEU A 15 -7.40 -16.44 -6.95
CA LEU A 15 -7.01 -16.52 -5.54
C LEU A 15 -6.63 -15.14 -4.96
N PHE A 16 -5.90 -14.31 -5.72
CA PHE A 16 -5.63 -12.91 -5.34
C PHE A 16 -6.88 -12.05 -5.44
N ALA A 17 -7.75 -12.28 -6.43
CA ALA A 17 -9.07 -11.65 -6.47
C ALA A 17 -9.98 -12.15 -5.34
N ARG A 18 -9.82 -13.37 -4.80
CA ARG A 18 -10.57 -13.83 -3.62
C ARG A 18 -9.97 -13.39 -2.30
N LEU A 19 -8.65 -13.22 -2.17
CA LEU A 19 -8.01 -12.68 -0.96
C LEU A 19 -8.14 -11.16 -0.89
N ASN A 20 -8.03 -10.46 -2.03
CA ASN A 20 -8.42 -9.06 -2.14
C ASN A 20 -9.93 -8.91 -2.13
N ALA A 21 -10.76 -9.78 -2.72
CA ALA A 21 -12.21 -9.69 -2.51
C ALA A 21 -12.62 -10.09 -1.11
N VAL A 22 -11.84 -10.85 -0.34
CA VAL A 22 -12.11 -11.05 1.09
C VAL A 22 -11.61 -9.82 1.86
N GLY A 23 -10.42 -9.29 1.64
CA GLY A 23 -9.97 -8.05 2.29
C GLY A 23 -10.80 -6.81 1.92
N ASP A 24 -11.23 -6.71 0.67
CA ASP A 24 -12.02 -5.64 0.09
C ASP A 24 -13.51 -5.88 0.32
N ALA A 25 -14.05 -7.11 0.34
CA ALA A 25 -15.45 -7.37 0.79
C ALA A 25 -15.62 -7.33 2.31
N ILE A 26 -14.57 -7.61 3.10
CA ILE A 26 -14.54 -7.34 4.54
C ILE A 26 -14.41 -5.82 4.78
N ALA A 27 -13.73 -5.08 3.88
CA ALA A 27 -13.77 -3.61 3.87
C ALA A 27 -15.08 -3.03 3.26
N ASP A 28 -15.88 -3.83 2.55
CA ASP A 28 -17.07 -3.42 1.77
C ASP A 28 -18.35 -3.25 2.59
N THR A 29 -18.27 -3.05 3.90
CA THR A 29 -19.47 -2.73 4.68
C THR A 29 -19.23 -1.60 5.66
N SER A 30 -19.54 -0.39 5.18
CA SER A 30 -19.82 0.81 5.99
C SER A 30 -18.66 1.33 6.85
N SER A 31 -17.55 1.71 6.21
CA SER A 31 -16.81 2.83 6.81
C SER A 31 -17.77 4.02 6.86
N THR A 32 -18.34 4.29 8.04
CA THR A 32 -19.22 5.45 8.31
C THR A 32 -18.57 6.79 8.00
N LYS A 33 -17.28 6.76 7.64
CA LYS A 33 -16.43 7.87 7.26
C LYS A 33 -16.59 8.24 5.78
N CYS A 34 -16.98 7.31 4.92
CA CYS A 34 -17.03 7.53 3.47
C CYS A 34 -18.47 7.68 2.96
N THR A 35 -18.71 8.64 2.07
CA THR A 35 -19.97 8.79 1.34
C THR A 35 -19.65 9.00 -0.14
N PRO A 36 -19.73 7.94 -0.98
CA PRO A 36 -19.51 8.10 -2.41
C PRO A 36 -20.65 8.90 -3.05
N LEU A 37 -20.31 9.78 -3.99
CA LEU A 37 -21.29 10.64 -4.67
C LEU A 37 -21.76 9.99 -5.96
N ASP A 38 -23.08 10.01 -6.22
CA ASP A 38 -23.63 9.62 -7.52
C ASP A 38 -23.48 10.76 -8.52
N LEU A 39 -22.54 10.59 -9.46
CA LEU A 39 -22.22 11.57 -10.49
C LEU A 39 -22.94 11.32 -11.82
N LYS A 40 -23.84 10.33 -11.91
CA LYS A 40 -24.48 9.93 -13.18
C LYS A 40 -25.19 11.07 -13.90
N GLY A 41 -25.81 11.98 -13.16
CA GLY A 41 -26.47 13.17 -13.71
C GLY A 41 -25.51 14.26 -14.18
N TYR A 42 -24.23 14.17 -13.82
CA TYR A 42 -23.20 15.17 -14.07
C TYR A 42 -22.23 14.77 -15.18
N PHE A 43 -22.16 13.48 -15.56
CA PHE A 43 -21.26 13.02 -16.62
C PHE A 43 -21.53 13.71 -17.96
N THR A 44 -20.47 14.27 -18.54
CA THR A 44 -20.54 15.10 -19.75
C THR A 44 -20.13 14.31 -21.00
N ALA A 45 -19.19 13.37 -20.84
CA ALA A 45 -18.51 12.68 -21.94
C ALA A 45 -18.31 11.17 -21.69
N SER A 46 -18.20 10.43 -22.79
CA SER A 46 -17.70 9.06 -22.87
C SER A 46 -16.21 9.02 -23.24
N SER A 47 -15.57 7.84 -23.21
CA SER A 47 -14.21 7.70 -23.73
C SER A 47 -14.12 8.00 -25.22
N LYS A 48 -15.17 7.69 -25.98
CA LYS A 48 -15.22 7.99 -27.41
C LYS A 48 -15.29 9.49 -27.68
N ASP A 49 -16.07 10.23 -26.89
CA ASP A 49 -16.16 11.70 -27.02
C ASP A 49 -14.79 12.35 -26.79
N PHE A 50 -14.03 11.83 -25.82
CA PHE A 50 -12.65 12.27 -25.54
C PHE A 50 -11.66 11.91 -26.67
N GLY A 51 -11.98 10.85 -27.41
CA GLY A 51 -11.27 10.41 -28.58
C GLY A 51 -10.03 9.55 -28.27
N PRO A 52 -9.41 8.97 -29.30
CA PRO A 52 -8.30 8.06 -29.12
C PRO A 52 -7.00 8.79 -28.76
N ARG A 53 -6.08 8.10 -28.09
CA ARG A 53 -4.70 8.54 -27.83
C ARG A 53 -3.73 7.47 -28.27
N ALA A 54 -2.59 7.87 -28.85
CA ALA A 54 -1.57 6.92 -29.28
C ALA A 54 -1.06 6.09 -28.10
N ARG A 55 -0.77 6.74 -26.97
CA ARG A 55 -0.29 6.09 -25.74
C ARG A 55 -1.34 5.18 -25.08
N ALA A 56 -2.63 5.46 -25.27
CA ALA A 56 -3.68 4.57 -24.76
C ALA A 56 -3.67 3.19 -25.45
N ARG A 57 -3.02 3.04 -26.62
CA ARG A 57 -2.85 1.73 -27.26
C ARG A 57 -1.84 0.83 -26.56
N GLU A 58 -1.05 1.38 -25.65
CA GLU A 58 -0.16 0.60 -24.78
C GLU A 58 -0.89 0.10 -23.52
N LEU A 59 -2.13 0.55 -23.31
CA LEU A 59 -3.03 0.05 -22.28
C LEU A 59 -3.81 -1.16 -22.81
N GLY A 60 -4.25 -2.02 -21.90
CA GLY A 60 -5.05 -3.20 -22.23
C GLY A 60 -6.57 -2.94 -22.27
N ARG A 61 -7.33 -4.05 -22.18
CA ARG A 61 -8.80 -4.10 -22.12
C ARG A 61 -9.52 -3.52 -23.34
N GLY A 62 -8.92 -3.63 -24.53
CA GLY A 62 -9.45 -3.12 -25.79
C GLY A 62 -8.89 -1.76 -26.20
N SER A 63 -8.20 -1.06 -25.30
CA SER A 63 -7.54 0.23 -25.59
C SER A 63 -6.45 0.07 -26.65
N GLU A 64 -5.81 -1.11 -26.70
CA GLU A 64 -4.86 -1.52 -27.73
C GLU A 64 -5.43 -1.49 -29.15
N HIS A 65 -6.75 -1.66 -29.31
CA HIS A 65 -7.42 -1.75 -30.61
C HIS A 65 -7.89 -0.40 -31.15
N ASP A 66 -8.58 0.40 -30.32
CA ASP A 66 -9.17 1.67 -30.74
C ASP A 66 -8.42 2.91 -30.24
N GLY A 67 -7.56 2.76 -29.22
CA GLY A 67 -6.87 3.86 -28.55
C GLY A 67 -7.75 4.65 -27.59
N TYR A 68 -8.95 4.18 -27.24
CA TYR A 68 -9.80 4.79 -26.23
C TYR A 68 -9.30 4.44 -24.83
N ILE A 69 -9.34 5.42 -23.92
CA ILE A 69 -8.93 5.24 -22.53
C ILE A 69 -10.04 4.53 -21.78
N ARG A 70 -9.73 3.36 -21.20
CA ARG A 70 -10.68 2.62 -20.37
C ARG A 70 -10.25 2.66 -18.91
N THR A 71 -11.09 3.22 -18.07
CA THR A 71 -10.95 3.24 -16.60
C THR A 71 -11.86 2.17 -15.97
N PRO A 72 -11.62 1.77 -14.71
CA PRO A 72 -12.61 1.00 -13.96
C PRO A 72 -13.97 1.71 -13.95
N GLY A 73 -15.06 0.96 -13.87
CA GLY A 73 -16.42 1.49 -13.84
C GLY A 73 -17.30 0.88 -12.76
N GLY A 74 -18.49 1.45 -12.55
CA GLY A 74 -19.44 1.01 -11.53
C GLY A 74 -18.98 1.29 -10.10
N ALA A 75 -19.49 0.51 -9.15
CA ALA A 75 -19.07 0.60 -7.74
C ALA A 75 -17.67 0.00 -7.58
N GLN A 76 -16.75 0.78 -7.02
CA GLN A 76 -15.36 0.40 -6.82
C GLN A 76 -14.91 0.77 -5.40
N VAL A 77 -13.97 0.02 -4.84
CA VAL A 77 -13.28 0.39 -3.60
C VAL A 77 -11.80 0.51 -3.92
N PHE A 78 -11.26 1.72 -3.83
CA PHE A 78 -9.85 1.96 -4.07
C PHE A 78 -9.16 2.37 -2.78
N ARG A 79 -8.18 1.58 -2.34
CA ARG A 79 -7.42 1.84 -1.10
C ARG A 79 -8.33 2.08 0.11
N GLY A 80 -9.41 1.29 0.20
CA GLY A 80 -10.42 1.38 1.26
C GLY A 80 -11.47 2.49 1.10
N ILE A 81 -11.39 3.29 0.03
CA ILE A 81 -12.32 4.39 -0.23
C ILE A 81 -13.31 3.94 -1.32
N PRO A 82 -14.61 3.86 -1.02
CA PRO A 82 -15.63 3.51 -2.02
C PRO A 82 -15.84 4.66 -3.00
N PHE A 83 -16.13 4.35 -4.26
CA PHE A 83 -16.49 5.29 -5.33
C PHE A 83 -17.62 4.73 -6.17
N LEU A 84 -18.47 5.60 -6.70
CA LEU A 84 -19.45 5.28 -7.74
C LEU A 84 -18.97 5.89 -9.06
N LEU A 85 -18.39 5.05 -9.91
CA LEU A 85 -17.86 5.46 -11.22
C LEU A 85 -18.90 5.25 -12.32
N GLY A 86 -18.65 5.86 -13.47
CA GLY A 86 -19.43 5.64 -14.68
C GLY A 86 -19.32 4.22 -15.26
N SER A 87 -19.91 4.01 -16.44
CA SER A 87 -19.84 2.74 -17.16
C SER A 87 -18.42 2.44 -17.68
N GLU A 88 -18.05 1.17 -17.74
CA GLU A 88 -16.84 0.70 -18.45
C GLU A 88 -17.00 0.72 -19.98
N ASP A 89 -18.22 0.89 -20.48
CA ASP A 89 -18.50 1.04 -21.91
C ASP A 89 -17.94 2.37 -22.43
N ALA A 90 -17.04 2.30 -23.42
CA ALA A 90 -16.37 3.44 -24.03
C ALA A 90 -17.33 4.42 -24.74
N GLU A 91 -18.55 3.98 -25.07
CA GLU A 91 -19.59 4.79 -25.71
C GLU A 91 -20.52 5.48 -24.70
N ALA A 92 -20.59 4.97 -23.47
CA ALA A 92 -21.44 5.51 -22.43
C ALA A 92 -20.78 6.70 -21.74
N LYS A 93 -21.58 7.73 -21.39
CA LYS A 93 -21.08 8.86 -20.61
C LYS A 93 -20.70 8.41 -19.21
N SER A 94 -19.44 8.59 -18.86
CA SER A 94 -18.86 8.07 -17.62
C SER A 94 -17.99 9.09 -16.88
N TRP A 95 -17.70 10.23 -17.49
CA TRP A 95 -16.78 11.22 -16.92
C TRP A 95 -17.34 12.63 -16.97
N ILE A 96 -16.96 13.45 -16.00
CA ILE A 96 -17.07 14.91 -16.06
C ILE A 96 -15.76 15.42 -16.65
N ILE A 97 -15.79 16.09 -17.81
CA ILE A 97 -14.59 16.69 -18.39
C ILE A 97 -14.64 18.21 -18.26
N LEU A 98 -13.59 18.77 -17.67
CA LEU A 98 -13.41 20.20 -17.42
C LEU A 98 -12.28 20.75 -18.29
N THR A 99 -12.57 21.77 -19.09
CA THR A 99 -11.58 22.52 -19.89
C THR A 99 -12.13 23.91 -20.21
N THR A 100 -11.24 24.90 -20.40
CA THR A 100 -11.61 26.21 -20.93
C THR A 100 -11.86 26.18 -22.44
N ARG A 101 -11.43 25.11 -23.13
CA ARG A 101 -11.64 24.94 -24.56
C ARG A 101 -13.13 24.67 -24.88
N PRO A 102 -13.75 25.42 -25.80
CA PRO A 102 -15.14 25.18 -26.18
C PRO A 102 -15.33 23.82 -26.87
N THR A 103 -16.02 22.88 -26.21
CA THR A 103 -16.42 21.60 -26.79
C THR A 103 -17.84 21.24 -26.36
N SER A 104 -18.51 20.35 -27.10
CA SER A 104 -19.87 19.89 -26.76
C SER A 104 -19.91 18.87 -25.61
N TRP A 105 -18.78 18.23 -25.32
CA TRP A 105 -18.65 17.13 -24.37
C TRP A 105 -17.92 17.52 -23.07
N ALA A 106 -17.41 18.74 -22.97
CA ALA A 106 -16.81 19.28 -21.74
C ALA A 106 -17.57 20.50 -21.22
N LYS A 107 -17.24 20.90 -19.99
CA LYS A 107 -17.75 22.11 -19.33
C LYS A 107 -16.59 22.95 -18.82
N SER A 108 -16.79 24.26 -18.71
CA SER A 108 -15.86 25.14 -17.99
C SER A 108 -16.13 25.14 -16.48
N SER A 109 -17.34 24.81 -16.06
CA SER A 109 -17.71 24.72 -14.65
C SER A 109 -18.89 23.76 -14.46
N ILE A 110 -18.93 23.07 -13.32
CA ILE A 110 -20.05 22.26 -12.87
C ILE A 110 -20.19 22.37 -11.35
N GLU A 111 -21.42 22.41 -10.85
CA GLU A 111 -21.71 22.50 -9.42
C GLU A 111 -22.45 21.24 -8.97
N ILE A 112 -21.91 20.57 -7.95
CA ILE A 112 -22.42 19.31 -7.39
C ILE A 112 -22.92 19.61 -5.97
N PRO A 113 -24.22 19.53 -5.68
CA PRO A 113 -24.76 19.74 -4.34
C PRO A 113 -24.28 18.63 -3.40
N LEU A 114 -23.88 19.02 -2.20
CA LEU A 114 -23.40 18.11 -1.16
C LEU A 114 -24.31 18.12 0.07
N GLU A 115 -24.72 19.31 0.52
CA GLU A 115 -25.62 19.54 1.66
C GLU A 115 -25.23 18.81 2.95
N GLN A 116 -23.92 18.60 3.16
CA GLN A 116 -23.41 17.89 4.32
C GLN A 116 -22.01 18.33 4.72
N LYS A 117 -21.56 17.90 5.90
CA LYS A 117 -20.19 18.11 6.38
C LYS A 117 -19.28 17.02 5.83
N ALA A 118 -18.07 17.41 5.45
CA ALA A 118 -17.00 16.51 5.05
C ALA A 118 -15.66 17.11 5.49
N ASP A 119 -14.71 16.27 5.88
CA ASP A 119 -13.35 16.69 6.20
C ASP A 119 -12.48 16.70 4.95
N PHE A 120 -12.76 15.82 3.99
CA PHE A 120 -12.09 15.75 2.69
C PHE A 120 -13.07 15.42 1.57
N VAL A 121 -12.73 15.87 0.36
CA VAL A 121 -13.23 15.28 -0.89
C VAL A 121 -12.12 14.41 -1.47
N CYS A 122 -12.36 13.10 -1.53
CA CYS A 122 -11.52 12.17 -2.26
C CYS A 122 -11.92 12.23 -3.74
N LEU A 123 -10.97 12.63 -4.57
CA LEU A 123 -11.09 12.77 -6.01
C LEU A 123 -10.51 11.53 -6.69
N ALA A 124 -11.28 10.91 -7.58
CA ALA A 124 -10.81 9.91 -8.52
C ALA A 124 -10.83 10.51 -9.93
N ALA A 125 -9.66 10.82 -10.48
CA ALA A 125 -9.53 11.58 -11.72
C ALA A 125 -8.23 11.29 -12.48
N PHE A 126 -8.14 11.77 -13.71
CA PHE A 126 -6.90 11.83 -14.48
C PHE A 126 -6.91 13.08 -15.38
N CYS A 127 -5.76 13.43 -15.94
CA CYS A 127 -5.63 14.44 -16.99
C CYS A 127 -5.11 13.82 -18.28
N ASP A 128 -5.19 14.51 -19.42
CA ASP A 128 -4.55 14.00 -20.64
C ASP A 128 -3.03 14.00 -20.52
N TRP A 129 -2.35 13.15 -21.30
CA TRP A 129 -0.89 13.18 -21.41
C TRP A 129 -0.40 14.55 -21.88
N ASP A 130 0.63 15.08 -21.24
CA ASP A 130 1.33 16.25 -21.77
C ASP A 130 2.27 15.81 -22.90
N GLU A 131 2.28 16.61 -23.97
CA GLU A 131 3.07 16.35 -25.18
C GLU A 131 4.58 16.28 -24.90
N ASN A 132 5.03 16.93 -23.82
CA ASN A 132 6.43 17.03 -23.44
C ASN A 132 6.85 16.03 -22.35
N GLU A 133 5.97 15.10 -21.95
CA GLU A 133 6.36 14.00 -21.04
C GLU A 133 7.37 13.04 -21.68
N MET A 134 7.37 12.93 -23.02
CA MET A 134 8.33 12.15 -23.80
C MET A 134 8.77 12.99 -25.01
N PRO A 135 9.64 14.00 -24.81
CA PRO A 135 10.08 14.84 -25.91
C PRO A 135 10.82 14.00 -26.95
N PRO A 136 10.69 14.31 -28.25
CA PRO A 136 11.47 13.63 -29.27
C PRO A 136 12.99 13.80 -29.00
N PRO A 137 13.84 12.82 -29.37
CA PRO A 137 15.27 12.83 -29.02
C PRO A 137 16.04 14.07 -29.50
N ASN A 138 15.48 14.82 -30.45
CA ASN A 138 16.09 15.98 -31.10
C ASN A 138 15.51 17.33 -30.63
N VAL A 139 14.66 17.35 -29.61
CA VAL A 139 14.12 18.59 -29.05
C VAL A 139 14.73 18.81 -27.66
N GLU A 140 15.66 19.76 -27.59
CA GLU A 140 16.23 20.24 -26.33
C GLU A 140 15.26 21.24 -25.65
N ASP A 141 15.38 21.42 -24.34
CA ASP A 141 14.68 22.44 -23.54
C ASP A 141 13.15 22.40 -23.50
N THR A 142 12.53 21.26 -23.83
CA THR A 142 11.08 21.12 -23.65
C THR A 142 10.78 20.47 -22.31
N VAL A 143 9.91 21.10 -21.53
CA VAL A 143 9.59 20.67 -20.16
C VAL A 143 8.10 20.34 -20.09
N GLU A 144 7.80 19.22 -19.45
CA GLU A 144 6.45 18.87 -19.04
C GLU A 144 5.83 20.01 -18.22
N LYS A 145 4.54 20.30 -18.41
CA LYS A 145 3.81 21.34 -17.65
C LYS A 145 3.49 20.94 -16.21
N VAL A 146 4.49 20.47 -15.46
CA VAL A 146 4.37 20.07 -14.05
C VAL A 146 3.79 21.22 -13.23
N GLY A 147 2.72 20.97 -12.48
CA GLY A 147 2.04 21.99 -11.67
C GLY A 147 1.06 22.87 -12.43
N GLU A 148 0.81 22.63 -13.73
CA GLU A 148 -0.28 23.26 -14.48
C GLU A 148 -1.60 23.10 -13.72
N ARG A 149 -2.24 24.23 -13.41
CA ARG A 149 -3.54 24.27 -12.75
C ARG A 149 -4.64 23.95 -13.77
N LEU A 150 -5.08 22.69 -13.77
CA LEU A 150 -6.07 22.19 -14.72
C LEU A 150 -7.47 22.65 -14.34
N ALA A 151 -7.77 22.61 -13.04
CA ALA A 151 -9.05 23.03 -12.50
C ALA A 151 -8.91 23.46 -11.02
N ASP A 152 -10.00 23.97 -10.47
CA ASP A 152 -10.20 24.17 -9.04
C ASP A 152 -11.36 23.34 -8.53
N ALA A 153 -11.21 22.83 -7.32
CA ALA A 153 -12.31 22.36 -6.49
C ALA A 153 -12.68 23.47 -5.50
N VAL A 154 -13.81 24.12 -5.74
CA VAL A 154 -14.34 25.23 -4.94
C VAL A 154 -15.37 24.69 -3.95
N TRP A 155 -15.05 24.76 -2.67
CA TRP A 155 -15.97 24.47 -1.57
C TRP A 155 -16.92 25.65 -1.42
N VAL A 156 -18.21 25.42 -1.62
CA VAL A 156 -19.26 26.44 -1.42
C VAL A 156 -20.00 26.10 -0.13
N TYR A 157 -19.89 26.95 0.90
CA TYR A 157 -20.52 26.73 2.20
C TYR A 157 -21.97 27.28 2.23
N GLU A 158 -22.74 26.85 3.22
CA GLU A 158 -24.16 27.25 3.36
C GLU A 158 -24.39 28.76 3.51
N ASP A 159 -23.40 29.49 4.04
CA ASP A 159 -23.42 30.94 4.21
C ASP A 159 -22.94 31.72 2.97
N GLY A 160 -22.59 31.00 1.89
CA GLY A 160 -22.07 31.58 0.65
C GLY A 160 -20.57 31.88 0.67
N HIS A 161 -19.84 31.55 1.74
CA HIS A 161 -18.38 31.59 1.71
C HIS A 161 -17.86 30.53 0.73
N GLU A 162 -16.73 30.83 0.07
CA GLU A 162 -16.11 29.91 -0.89
C GLU A 162 -14.63 29.74 -0.60
N HIS A 163 -14.12 28.53 -0.82
CA HIS A 163 -12.69 28.26 -0.79
C HIS A 163 -12.26 27.37 -1.94
N ALA A 164 -11.33 27.86 -2.77
CA ALA A 164 -10.81 27.12 -3.92
C ALA A 164 -9.54 26.34 -3.56
N LEU A 165 -9.46 25.09 -4.02
CA LEU A 165 -8.26 24.27 -3.97
C LEU A 165 -7.85 23.88 -5.39
N PRO A 166 -6.57 24.05 -5.76
CA PRO A 166 -6.11 23.73 -7.10
C PRO A 166 -6.03 22.22 -7.34
N ILE A 167 -6.35 21.80 -8.56
CA ILE A 167 -6.09 20.46 -9.09
C ILE A 167 -5.06 20.61 -10.20
N ARG A 168 -3.84 20.16 -9.94
CA ARG A 168 -2.70 20.37 -10.83
C ARG A 168 -2.14 19.08 -11.39
N ARG A 169 -1.63 19.17 -12.63
CA ARG A 169 -0.86 18.11 -13.28
C ARG A 169 0.31 17.70 -12.42
N ARG A 170 0.47 16.39 -12.20
CA ARG A 170 1.49 15.73 -11.36
C ARG A 170 1.43 16.06 -9.87
N PHE A 171 0.38 16.74 -9.39
CA PHE A 171 0.15 16.89 -7.96
C PHE A 171 -1.11 16.12 -7.58
N GLU A 172 -2.29 16.71 -7.78
CA GLU A 172 -3.56 16.11 -7.38
C GLU A 172 -4.09 15.09 -8.40
N VAL A 173 -3.57 15.10 -9.62
CA VAL A 173 -3.90 14.19 -10.73
C VAL A 173 -2.69 13.96 -11.64
N ASN A 174 -2.75 12.92 -12.47
CA ASN A 174 -1.77 12.67 -13.52
C ASN A 174 -2.41 12.02 -14.76
N SER A 175 -1.58 11.74 -15.75
CA SER A 175 -1.94 11.05 -16.97
C SER A 175 -2.32 9.57 -16.74
N PRO A 176 -3.12 8.93 -17.62
CA PRO A 176 -3.63 7.56 -17.42
C PRO A 176 -2.55 6.47 -17.37
N SER A 177 -1.32 6.80 -17.74
CA SER A 177 -0.12 6.02 -17.49
C SER A 177 1.06 6.96 -17.34
N THR A 178 2.07 6.56 -16.59
CA THR A 178 3.28 7.36 -16.36
C THR A 178 4.52 6.47 -16.44
N LEU A 179 5.66 7.09 -16.73
CA LEU A 179 6.96 6.43 -16.69
C LEU A 179 7.57 6.50 -15.29
N TRP A 180 8.57 5.66 -15.03
CA TRP A 180 9.34 5.74 -13.79
C TRP A 180 9.88 7.16 -13.56
N GLY A 181 9.66 7.70 -12.35
CA GLY A 181 9.99 9.09 -11.99
C GLY A 181 8.91 10.13 -12.32
N HIS A 182 7.81 9.73 -12.98
CA HIS A 182 6.70 10.63 -13.36
C HIS A 182 5.48 10.57 -12.41
N LEU A 183 5.59 9.90 -11.25
CA LEU A 183 4.52 9.87 -10.25
C LEU A 183 4.13 11.25 -9.76
N SER A 184 2.94 11.31 -9.18
CA SER A 184 2.37 12.52 -8.60
C SER A 184 2.87 12.81 -7.18
N PHE A 185 2.86 14.09 -6.80
CA PHE A 185 3.26 14.54 -5.47
C PHE A 185 2.14 14.52 -4.42
N ALA A 186 0.87 14.61 -4.82
CA ALA A 186 -0.27 14.74 -3.90
C ALA A 186 -1.41 13.74 -4.20
N SER A 187 -1.17 12.78 -5.09
CA SER A 187 -2.11 11.72 -5.46
C SER A 187 -1.41 10.38 -5.59
N VAL A 188 -2.14 9.30 -5.36
CA VAL A 188 -1.67 7.91 -5.53
C VAL A 188 -2.52 7.22 -6.61
N PRO A 189 -2.04 6.19 -7.30
CA PRO A 189 -2.89 5.42 -8.21
C PRO A 189 -3.98 4.68 -7.45
N HIS A 190 -5.10 4.41 -8.10
CA HIS A 190 -6.21 3.62 -7.54
C HIS A 190 -5.82 2.17 -7.19
N LEU A 191 -4.81 1.62 -7.87
CA LEU A 191 -4.24 0.30 -7.57
C LEU A 191 -3.53 0.35 -6.22
N ARG A 192 -3.73 -0.68 -5.39
CA ARG A 192 -3.10 -0.83 -4.07
C ARG A 192 -1.86 -1.73 -4.16
N GLU A 193 -0.78 -1.35 -3.51
CA GLU A 193 0.42 -2.19 -3.39
C GLU A 193 0.07 -3.50 -2.68
N ALA A 194 0.68 -4.60 -3.12
CA ALA A 194 0.48 -5.90 -2.51
C ALA A 194 1.78 -6.38 -1.83
N PRO A 195 1.72 -6.81 -0.57
CA PRO A 195 2.87 -7.45 0.07
C PRO A 195 3.22 -8.75 -0.65
N ARG A 196 4.52 -9.05 -0.74
CA ARG A 196 5.06 -10.30 -1.31
C ARG A 196 6.00 -10.96 -0.30
N LYS A 197 6.04 -12.29 -0.26
CA LYS A 197 7.07 -13.02 0.51
C LYS A 197 8.30 -13.25 -0.37
N LEU A 198 9.50 -13.20 0.21
CA LEU A 198 10.76 -13.45 -0.51
C LEU A 198 10.85 -14.85 -1.14
N THR A 199 10.01 -15.78 -0.68
CA THR A 199 9.96 -17.17 -1.13
C THR A 199 8.81 -17.46 -2.08
N GLU A 200 8.08 -16.44 -2.55
CA GLU A 200 6.98 -16.68 -3.47
C GLU A 200 7.46 -17.26 -4.81
N PRO A 201 6.71 -18.20 -5.40
CA PRO A 201 7.03 -18.73 -6.71
C PRO A 201 6.86 -17.63 -7.77
N LEU A 202 7.87 -17.50 -8.63
CA LEU A 202 7.83 -16.56 -9.75
C LEU A 202 7.45 -17.29 -11.04
N PRO A 203 6.51 -16.74 -11.84
CA PRO A 203 6.25 -17.20 -13.20
C PRO A 203 7.48 -17.12 -14.11
N HIS A 204 8.29 -16.07 -13.95
CA HIS A 204 9.49 -15.81 -14.73
C HIS A 204 10.67 -15.40 -13.85
N GLY A 205 11.85 -15.96 -14.13
CA GLY A 205 13.06 -15.65 -13.38
C GLY A 205 13.50 -14.17 -13.48
N THR A 206 13.00 -13.41 -14.45
CA THR A 206 13.26 -11.96 -14.59
C THR A 206 12.57 -11.11 -13.53
N GLU A 207 11.55 -11.63 -12.86
CA GLU A 207 10.78 -10.94 -11.80
C GLU A 207 11.48 -11.03 -10.43
N TRP A 208 12.66 -11.65 -10.35
CA TRP A 208 13.38 -11.84 -9.10
C TRP A 208 13.75 -10.53 -8.40
N GLY A 209 14.00 -9.47 -9.19
CA GLY A 209 14.34 -8.14 -8.68
C GLY A 209 13.16 -7.50 -7.94
N ASP A 210 11.95 -7.64 -8.48
CA ASP A 210 10.73 -7.13 -7.84
C ASP A 210 10.44 -7.87 -6.54
N LEU A 211 10.78 -9.17 -6.47
CA LEU A 211 10.64 -9.94 -5.24
C LEU A 211 11.52 -9.42 -4.10
N GLN A 212 12.68 -8.81 -4.40
CA GLN A 212 13.61 -8.30 -3.38
C GLN A 212 13.05 -7.15 -2.57
N THR A 213 12.09 -6.41 -3.09
CA THR A 213 11.45 -5.30 -2.37
C THR A 213 10.35 -5.81 -1.43
N THR A 214 9.95 -7.09 -1.53
CA THR A 214 8.80 -7.69 -0.82
C THR A 214 7.48 -6.97 -1.05
N VAL A 215 7.40 -6.16 -2.10
CA VAL A 215 6.21 -5.38 -2.45
C VAL A 215 6.06 -5.38 -3.96
N TRP A 216 4.87 -5.71 -4.45
CA TRP A 216 4.57 -5.54 -5.86
C TRP A 216 4.18 -4.08 -6.12
N ASP A 217 5.06 -3.35 -6.82
CA ASP A 217 4.81 -1.98 -7.25
C ASP A 217 3.76 -1.98 -8.37
N VAL A 218 2.60 -1.38 -8.09
CA VAL A 218 1.49 -1.22 -9.03
C VAL A 218 1.39 0.19 -9.59
N ASN A 219 2.37 1.05 -9.32
CA ASN A 219 2.33 2.46 -9.69
C ASN A 219 2.55 2.69 -11.21
N TYR A 220 3.07 1.70 -11.93
CA TYR A 220 3.39 1.78 -13.35
C TYR A 220 2.79 0.59 -14.14
N PRO A 221 1.47 0.55 -14.39
CA PRO A 221 0.83 -0.50 -15.17
C PRO A 221 1.19 -0.45 -16.67
N SER A 222 2.29 0.22 -17.07
CA SER A 222 2.77 0.27 -18.44
C SER A 222 3.55 -1.00 -18.79
N GLY A 223 3.01 -1.79 -19.71
CA GLY A 223 3.66 -2.96 -20.28
C GLY A 223 2.65 -3.74 -21.13
N PRO A 224 3.08 -4.68 -22.00
CA PRO A 224 2.19 -5.49 -22.85
C PRO A 224 1.28 -6.47 -22.07
N TRP A 225 1.18 -6.31 -20.76
CA TRP A 225 0.46 -7.16 -19.83
C TRP A 225 -0.59 -6.33 -19.09
N GLU A 226 -1.81 -6.32 -19.62
CA GLU A 226 -3.08 -6.11 -18.89
C GLU A 226 -3.28 -4.79 -18.10
N GLY A 227 -2.53 -3.72 -18.37
CA GLY A 227 -2.70 -2.43 -17.68
C GLY A 227 -3.98 -1.68 -18.08
N ILE A 228 -4.96 -1.56 -17.17
CA ILE A 228 -6.06 -0.59 -17.29
C ILE A 228 -5.52 0.84 -17.04
N ALA A 229 -6.20 1.87 -17.55
CA ALA A 229 -5.84 3.25 -17.28
C ALA A 229 -5.79 3.55 -15.76
N ILE A 230 -4.73 4.23 -15.31
CA ILE A 230 -4.65 4.74 -13.95
C ILE A 230 -5.68 5.86 -13.76
N VAL A 231 -6.60 5.62 -12.84
CA VAL A 231 -7.31 6.68 -12.12
C VAL A 231 -6.48 7.08 -10.91
N TRP A 232 -6.21 8.38 -10.76
CA TRP A 232 -5.44 8.94 -9.65
C TRP A 232 -6.36 9.40 -8.53
N LEU A 233 -5.95 9.10 -7.31
CA LEU A 233 -6.66 9.42 -6.08
C LEU A 233 -5.95 10.54 -5.34
N SER A 234 -6.64 11.65 -5.10
CA SER A 234 -6.19 12.68 -4.16
C SER A 234 -7.28 12.94 -3.13
N ALA A 235 -6.88 13.36 -1.93
CA ALA A 235 -7.81 13.77 -0.89
C ALA A 235 -7.63 15.27 -0.63
N LEU A 236 -8.59 16.06 -1.11
CA LEU A 236 -8.62 17.51 -0.99
C LEU A 236 -9.21 17.87 0.37
N ALA A 237 -8.42 18.48 1.25
CA ALA A 237 -8.85 18.82 2.61
C ALA A 237 -9.86 19.97 2.61
N ASN A 238 -10.99 19.79 3.29
CA ASN A 238 -11.91 20.88 3.58
C ASN A 238 -11.23 21.85 4.56
N PRO A 239 -11.03 23.14 4.21
CA PRO A 239 -10.46 24.13 5.12
C PRO A 239 -11.35 24.39 6.34
N GLU A 240 -12.67 24.15 6.23
CA GLU A 240 -13.66 24.40 7.28
C GLU A 240 -14.54 23.17 7.52
N PRO A 241 -13.98 22.07 8.08
CA PRO A 241 -14.67 20.78 8.22
C PRO A 241 -15.90 20.84 9.15
N ALA A 242 -15.95 21.82 10.05
CA ALA A 242 -17.07 22.04 10.95
C ALA A 242 -18.30 22.65 10.26
N ARG A 243 -18.16 23.27 9.08
CA ARG A 243 -19.25 23.91 8.34
C ARG A 243 -19.92 22.94 7.37
N THR A 244 -21.22 23.12 7.16
CA THR A 244 -21.95 22.38 6.12
C THR A 244 -21.54 22.91 4.75
N VAL A 245 -21.14 22.01 3.86
CA VAL A 245 -20.79 22.32 2.49
C VAL A 245 -22.07 22.22 1.66
N LYS A 246 -22.50 23.34 1.09
CA LYS A 246 -23.67 23.40 0.21
C LYS A 246 -23.40 22.65 -1.08
N ALA A 247 -22.27 22.94 -1.72
CA ALA A 247 -21.89 22.34 -2.98
C ALA A 247 -20.36 22.29 -3.15
N LEU A 248 -19.91 21.39 -4.02
CA LEU A 248 -18.58 21.41 -4.60
C LEU A 248 -18.70 21.88 -6.05
N ARG A 249 -18.08 23.02 -6.36
CA ARG A 249 -18.02 23.53 -7.72
C ARG A 249 -16.65 23.23 -8.31
N LEU A 250 -16.62 22.55 -9.45
CA LEU A 250 -15.38 22.27 -10.17
C LEU A 250 -15.25 23.24 -11.34
N GLU A 251 -14.14 23.95 -11.43
CA GLU A 251 -13.92 25.03 -12.42
C GLU A 251 -12.65 24.80 -13.23
N ALA A 252 -12.77 24.74 -14.55
CA ALA A 252 -11.63 24.61 -15.45
C ALA A 252 -10.74 25.86 -15.40
N ASN A 253 -9.44 25.65 -15.33
CA ASN A 253 -8.41 26.70 -15.33
C ASN A 253 -7.42 26.57 -16.50
N SER A 254 -7.53 25.51 -17.31
CA SER A 254 -6.69 25.27 -18.48
C SER A 254 -7.47 24.71 -19.67
N ASP A 255 -6.91 24.88 -20.86
CA ASP A 255 -7.33 24.17 -22.07
C ASP A 255 -7.02 22.67 -21.97
N SER A 256 -5.99 22.30 -21.20
CA SER A 256 -5.69 20.91 -20.86
C SER A 256 -6.82 20.34 -19.99
N PRO A 257 -7.45 19.22 -20.38
CA PRO A 257 -8.63 18.75 -19.69
C PRO A 257 -8.30 18.05 -18.37
N LEU A 258 -9.13 18.29 -17.36
CA LEU A 258 -9.29 17.42 -16.19
C LEU A 258 -10.48 16.48 -16.43
N ILE A 259 -10.28 15.19 -16.19
CA ILE A 259 -11.30 14.16 -16.32
C ILE A 259 -11.60 13.59 -14.94
N VAL A 260 -12.78 13.89 -14.40
CA VAL A 260 -13.24 13.38 -13.11
C VAL A 260 -14.09 12.13 -13.32
N CYS A 261 -13.66 11.01 -12.72
CA CYS A 261 -14.33 9.72 -12.79
C CYS A 261 -15.25 9.47 -11.60
N GLY A 262 -14.88 9.97 -10.42
CA GLY A 262 -15.62 9.74 -9.17
C GLY A 262 -15.23 10.71 -8.08
N LEU A 263 -16.14 10.90 -7.13
CA LEU A 263 -15.94 11.71 -5.93
C LEU A 263 -16.50 10.96 -4.72
N THR A 264 -15.80 11.06 -3.60
CA THR A 264 -16.24 10.50 -2.31
C THR A 264 -15.95 11.49 -1.20
N LEU A 265 -16.95 11.77 -0.38
CA LEU A 265 -16.75 12.57 0.82
C LEU A 265 -16.18 11.69 1.92
N PHE A 266 -15.12 12.16 2.58
CA PHE A 266 -14.48 11.47 3.68
C PHE A 266 -14.59 12.30 4.96
N ARG A 267 -14.93 11.63 6.06
CA ARG A 267 -15.07 12.18 7.40
C ARG A 267 -14.05 11.56 8.34
N GLY A 268 -12.93 12.24 8.49
CA GLY A 268 -11.81 11.84 9.32
C GLY A 268 -10.90 13.03 9.58
N ARG A 269 -10.08 12.94 10.63
CA ARG A 269 -9.19 14.03 11.05
C ARG A 269 -7.95 14.11 10.16
N GLU A 270 -7.48 12.98 9.65
CA GLU A 270 -6.27 12.87 8.84
C GLU A 270 -6.58 12.50 7.38
N ASN A 271 -5.63 12.77 6.48
CA ASN A 271 -5.76 12.44 5.07
C ASN A 271 -5.85 10.90 4.89
N PRO A 272 -6.91 10.36 4.24
CA PRO A 272 -7.14 8.92 4.17
C PRO A 272 -6.13 8.16 3.29
N LEU A 273 -5.35 8.86 2.47
CA LEU A 273 -4.36 8.29 1.56
C LEU A 273 -2.92 8.45 2.08
N ARG A 274 -2.74 9.02 3.28
CA ARG A 274 -1.43 9.17 3.93
C ARG A 274 -1.34 8.21 5.10
N TYR A 275 -0.41 7.26 4.99
CA TYR A 275 -0.19 6.26 6.01
C TYR A 275 0.98 6.64 6.91
N ASP A 276 0.86 6.29 8.20
CA ASP A 276 1.99 6.34 9.12
C ASP A 276 3.03 5.30 8.74
N ARG A 277 4.26 5.49 9.27
CA ARG A 277 5.34 4.49 9.15
C ARG A 277 4.84 3.11 9.62
N ALA A 278 5.24 2.08 8.88
CA ALA A 278 4.99 0.69 9.25
C ALA A 278 5.34 0.44 10.72
N SER A 279 4.40 -0.14 11.46
CA SER A 279 4.52 -0.46 12.88
C SER A 279 4.19 -1.92 13.12
N LEU A 280 4.91 -2.55 14.05
CA LEU A 280 4.68 -3.94 14.45
C LEU A 280 3.56 -3.99 15.49
N TYR A 281 2.53 -4.77 15.21
CA TYR A 281 1.48 -5.10 16.16
C TYR A 281 1.58 -6.56 16.56
N ARG A 282 1.27 -6.83 17.83
CA ARG A 282 0.98 -8.17 18.31
C ARG A 282 -0.53 -8.32 18.45
N VAL A 283 -1.07 -9.32 17.77
CA VAL A 283 -2.46 -9.73 17.88
C VAL A 283 -2.53 -10.93 18.81
N THR A 284 -3.20 -10.78 19.96
CA THR A 284 -3.55 -11.89 20.84
C THR A 284 -4.76 -12.61 20.24
N LEU A 285 -4.53 -13.84 19.78
CA LEU A 285 -5.54 -14.67 19.13
C LEU A 285 -6.61 -15.12 20.14
N PRO A 286 -7.88 -15.28 19.75
CA PRO A 286 -8.94 -15.80 20.62
C PRO A 286 -8.60 -17.17 21.21
N GLU A 287 -8.03 -18.05 20.40
CA GLU A 287 -7.52 -19.35 20.80
C GLU A 287 -6.12 -19.58 20.24
N PRO A 288 -5.23 -20.30 20.98
CA PRO A 288 -3.91 -20.62 20.47
C PRO A 288 -4.00 -21.54 19.25
N ASP A 289 -3.32 -21.19 18.17
CA ASP A 289 -3.32 -21.96 16.93
C ASP A 289 -2.06 -21.60 16.11
N GLY A 290 -1.32 -22.62 15.69
CA GLY A 290 -0.10 -22.47 14.91
C GLY A 290 -0.30 -22.42 13.39
N ASP A 291 -1.53 -22.38 12.89
CA ASP A 291 -1.86 -22.34 11.46
C ASP A 291 -1.95 -20.89 10.97
N GLU A 292 -0.96 -20.47 10.18
CA GLU A 292 -0.93 -19.14 9.55
C GLU A 292 -2.07 -18.93 8.53
N ASP A 293 -2.67 -20.01 8.02
CA ASP A 293 -3.76 -19.91 7.06
C ASP A 293 -5.12 -19.66 7.69
N ARG A 294 -5.24 -19.91 8.99
CA ARG A 294 -6.48 -19.68 9.71
C ARG A 294 -6.79 -18.19 9.89
N TRP A 295 -5.81 -17.43 10.35
CA TRP A 295 -5.98 -16.04 10.79
C TRP A 295 -5.62 -15.09 9.66
N LYS A 296 -6.63 -14.41 9.10
CA LYS A 296 -6.43 -13.39 8.06
C LYS A 296 -6.60 -12.00 8.63
N VAL A 297 -5.79 -11.06 8.19
CA VAL A 297 -5.84 -9.67 8.66
C VAL A 297 -6.06 -8.74 7.48
N ALA A 298 -6.97 -7.79 7.64
CA ALA A 298 -7.31 -6.77 6.65
C ALA A 298 -7.37 -5.37 7.30
N LEU A 299 -7.24 -4.35 6.46
CA LEU A 299 -7.31 -2.93 6.81
C LEU A 299 -8.09 -2.18 5.74
N ASP A 300 -8.87 -1.18 6.16
CA ASP A 300 -9.52 -0.27 5.20
C ASP A 300 -8.53 0.75 4.63
N LEU A 301 -7.94 1.61 5.48
CA LEU A 301 -7.07 2.73 5.10
C LEU A 301 -5.60 2.40 5.37
N GLY A 302 -5.10 1.34 4.73
CA GLY A 302 -3.71 0.92 4.93
C GLY A 302 -3.32 -0.35 4.17
N VAL A 303 -2.13 -0.84 4.49
CA VAL A 303 -1.55 -2.07 3.96
C VAL A 303 -1.02 -2.91 5.12
N VAL A 304 -1.43 -4.17 5.17
CA VAL A 304 -0.76 -5.19 5.99
C VAL A 304 0.48 -5.63 5.22
N ALA A 305 1.65 -5.10 5.60
CA ALA A 305 2.90 -5.42 4.92
C ALA A 305 3.33 -6.87 5.19
N ARG A 306 3.13 -7.35 6.43
CA ARG A 306 3.50 -8.71 6.83
C ARG A 306 2.51 -9.25 7.88
N SER A 307 2.36 -10.58 7.88
CA SER A 307 1.63 -11.34 8.89
C SER A 307 2.32 -12.69 9.08
N TYR A 308 2.72 -13.02 10.30
CA TYR A 308 3.49 -14.22 10.60
C TYR A 308 3.32 -14.70 12.04
N LEU A 309 3.47 -16.01 12.24
CA LEU A 309 3.59 -16.62 13.56
C LEU A 309 5.07 -16.83 13.90
N LEU A 310 5.41 -16.72 15.18
CA LEU A 310 6.76 -17.07 15.64
C LEU A 310 6.85 -18.55 16.00
N ASN A 311 8.01 -19.13 15.70
CA ASN A 311 8.39 -20.45 16.18
C ASN A 311 8.50 -20.48 17.71
N GLY A 312 8.51 -21.69 18.28
CA GLY A 312 8.75 -21.88 19.70
C GLY A 312 10.15 -21.37 20.07
N PHE A 313 10.23 -20.51 21.08
CA PHE A 313 11.47 -19.95 21.59
C PHE A 313 11.45 -19.95 23.12
N ASP A 314 12.41 -20.61 23.73
CA ASP A 314 12.66 -20.54 25.18
C ASP A 314 14.05 -19.91 25.41
N PRO A 315 14.11 -18.67 25.90
CA PRO A 315 15.37 -17.96 26.02
C PRO A 315 16.38 -18.64 26.96
N ALA A 316 15.91 -19.29 28.03
CA ALA A 316 16.77 -19.96 29.00
C ALA A 316 17.48 -21.17 28.38
N SER A 317 16.74 -22.06 27.71
CA SER A 317 17.33 -23.20 27.00
C SER A 317 18.21 -22.75 25.84
N TRP A 318 17.81 -21.70 25.13
CA TRP A 318 18.53 -21.16 23.99
C TRP A 318 19.92 -20.60 24.38
N LEU A 319 20.02 -19.86 25.49
CA LEU A 319 21.29 -19.29 25.97
C LEU A 319 22.35 -20.34 26.37
N VAL A 320 21.93 -21.55 26.74
CA VAL A 320 22.83 -22.63 27.17
C VAL A 320 22.93 -23.76 26.14
N ALA A 321 22.34 -23.58 24.95
CA ALA A 321 22.33 -24.59 23.91
C ALA A 321 23.76 -24.93 23.45
N SER A 322 24.10 -26.22 23.43
CA SER A 322 25.43 -26.68 22.99
C SER A 322 25.72 -26.43 21.50
N GLY A 323 24.68 -26.10 20.72
CA GLY A 323 24.75 -25.77 19.30
C GLY A 323 24.87 -24.28 18.99
N ALA A 324 25.11 -23.43 20.00
CA ALA A 324 25.28 -21.99 19.78
C ALA A 324 26.31 -21.71 18.67
N GLY A 325 25.92 -20.83 17.73
CA GLY A 325 26.69 -20.42 16.57
C GLY A 325 26.54 -21.30 15.34
N LEU A 326 25.89 -22.46 15.44
CA LEU A 326 25.68 -23.41 14.33
C LEU A 326 24.32 -23.26 13.66
N GLY A 327 23.43 -22.45 14.25
CA GLY A 327 22.05 -22.32 13.82
C GLY A 327 21.17 -23.48 14.29
N GLU A 328 19.88 -23.21 14.40
CA GLU A 328 18.87 -24.15 14.90
C GLU A 328 17.86 -24.48 13.82
N ARG A 329 17.24 -25.66 13.91
CA ARG A 329 16.03 -25.96 13.14
C ARG A 329 14.83 -25.28 13.77
N ALA A 330 13.92 -24.78 12.95
CA ALA A 330 12.67 -24.21 13.39
C ALA A 330 11.90 -25.24 14.23
N SER A 331 11.44 -24.83 15.40
CA SER A 331 10.49 -25.60 16.20
C SER A 331 9.11 -24.99 16.02
N PRO A 332 8.20 -25.60 15.22
CA PRO A 332 6.86 -25.10 15.03
C PRO A 332 6.15 -24.89 16.37
N ASN A 333 5.36 -23.83 16.47
CA ASN A 333 4.58 -23.52 17.66
C ASN A 333 3.08 -23.80 17.40
N PRO A 334 2.61 -25.04 17.55
CA PRO A 334 1.20 -25.37 17.30
C PRO A 334 0.24 -24.65 18.28
N GLY A 335 0.75 -24.15 19.42
CA GLY A 335 0.01 -23.38 20.40
C GLY A 335 0.33 -21.89 20.36
N ALA A 336 0.64 -21.34 19.18
CA ALA A 336 0.94 -19.92 19.05
C ALA A 336 -0.26 -19.07 19.51
N ARG A 337 -0.05 -18.25 20.54
CA ARG A 337 -1.07 -17.33 21.07
C ARG A 337 -1.05 -15.97 20.36
N TYR A 338 0.05 -15.63 19.71
CA TYR A 338 0.31 -14.32 19.16
C TYR A 338 0.58 -14.40 17.65
N LEU A 339 -0.18 -13.63 16.89
CA LEU A 339 0.10 -13.31 15.50
C LEU A 339 0.78 -11.95 15.43
N TYR A 340 1.86 -11.85 14.67
CA TYR A 340 2.59 -10.60 14.47
C TYR A 340 2.26 -10.05 13.10
N ILE A 341 1.93 -8.76 13.05
CA ILE A 341 1.62 -8.08 11.81
C ILE A 341 2.37 -6.77 11.73
N GLU A 342 2.79 -6.40 10.52
CA GLU A 342 3.37 -5.09 10.26
C GLU A 342 2.44 -4.30 9.37
N VAL A 343 2.08 -3.11 9.83
CA VAL A 343 1.00 -2.33 9.25
C VAL A 343 1.48 -0.90 9.00
N ALA A 344 1.33 -0.44 7.77
CA ALA A 344 1.36 0.98 7.41
C ALA A 344 -0.07 1.42 7.11
N ALA A 345 -0.64 2.27 7.94
CA ALA A 345 -2.04 2.67 7.84
C ALA A 345 -2.27 4.09 8.34
N SER A 346 -3.42 4.67 8.00
CA SER A 346 -3.94 5.85 8.67
C SER A 346 -4.12 5.57 10.18
N PRO A 347 -3.86 6.52 11.08
CA PRO A 347 -4.20 6.40 12.50
C PRO A 347 -5.69 6.14 12.75
N GLU A 348 -6.54 6.44 11.77
CA GLU A 348 -7.99 6.26 11.84
C GLU A 348 -8.47 5.04 11.05
N ALA A 349 -7.56 4.15 10.64
CA ALA A 349 -7.94 2.90 9.98
C ALA A 349 -8.66 1.93 10.94
N ARG A 350 -9.43 1.03 10.36
CA ARG A 350 -10.03 -0.13 10.99
C ARG A 350 -9.25 -1.38 10.59
N LEU A 351 -8.79 -2.12 11.60
CA LEU A 351 -8.15 -3.42 11.43
C LEU A 351 -9.15 -4.52 11.71
N ILE A 352 -9.13 -5.56 10.88
CA ILE A 352 -10.02 -6.72 11.01
C ILE A 352 -9.18 -7.98 11.06
N LEU A 353 -9.38 -8.78 12.11
CA LEU A 353 -8.89 -10.15 12.21
C LEU A 353 -10.04 -11.09 11.87
N TYR A 354 -9.88 -11.90 10.84
CA TYR A 354 -10.86 -12.91 10.43
C TYR A 354 -10.38 -14.32 10.80
N ASP A 355 -11.22 -15.05 11.52
CA ASP A 355 -11.06 -16.47 11.77
C ASP A 355 -11.73 -17.28 10.66
N THR A 356 -10.95 -17.83 9.73
CA THR A 356 -11.50 -18.61 8.60
C THR A 356 -12.18 -19.91 9.04
N ARG A 357 -11.90 -20.42 10.24
CA ARG A 357 -12.50 -21.65 10.77
C ARG A 357 -13.84 -21.36 11.43
N ALA A 358 -13.92 -20.29 12.23
CA ALA A 358 -15.14 -19.90 12.94
C ALA A 358 -16.04 -18.96 12.12
N GLY A 359 -15.54 -18.38 11.03
CA GLY A 359 -16.24 -17.34 10.26
C GLY A 359 -16.51 -16.08 11.08
N THR A 360 -15.66 -15.78 12.07
CA THR A 360 -15.84 -14.66 13.00
C THR A 360 -14.83 -13.55 12.69
N GLU A 361 -15.32 -12.31 12.67
CA GLU A 361 -14.51 -11.10 12.50
C GLU A 361 -14.34 -10.39 13.84
N TYR A 362 -13.11 -9.95 14.12
CA TYR A 362 -12.78 -9.11 15.26
C TYR A 362 -12.27 -7.77 14.75
N GLU A 363 -13.00 -6.71 15.06
CA GLU A 363 -12.68 -5.36 14.60
C GLU A 363 -11.93 -4.54 15.65
N PHE A 364 -10.98 -3.74 15.19
CA PHE A 364 -10.19 -2.81 16.00
C PHE A 364 -10.14 -1.43 15.34
N ASP A 365 -10.52 -0.40 16.10
CA ASP A 365 -10.37 1.01 15.70
C ASP A 365 -8.98 1.49 16.08
N LEU A 366 -8.09 1.68 15.09
CA LEU A 366 -6.69 2.03 15.36
C LEU A 366 -6.54 3.41 16.01
N SER A 367 -7.56 4.27 15.94
CA SER A 367 -7.53 5.57 16.63
C SER A 367 -7.55 5.44 18.15
N GLN A 368 -7.91 4.25 18.66
CA GLN A 368 -7.91 3.90 20.07
C GLN A 368 -6.65 3.12 20.49
N ALA A 369 -5.81 2.71 19.55
CA ALA A 369 -4.61 1.95 19.84
C ALA A 369 -3.55 2.86 20.49
N VAL A 370 -3.12 2.49 21.70
CA VAL A 370 -2.08 3.19 22.44
C VAL A 370 -0.88 2.24 22.57
N PRO A 371 0.35 2.68 22.22
CA PRO A 371 1.55 1.86 22.38
C PRO A 371 1.71 1.28 23.78
N GLY A 372 2.04 -0.02 23.85
CA GLY A 372 2.20 -0.74 25.12
C GLY A 372 0.90 -1.02 25.89
N ARG A 373 -0.27 -0.81 25.26
CA ARG A 373 -1.58 -1.13 25.84
C ARG A 373 -2.37 -2.02 24.90
N GLU A 374 -3.02 -3.02 25.48
CA GLU A 374 -3.94 -3.87 24.73
C GLU A 374 -5.23 -3.12 24.40
N LEU A 375 -5.63 -3.20 23.13
CA LEU A 375 -6.93 -2.79 22.62
C LEU A 375 -7.75 -4.05 22.33
N ALA A 376 -8.86 -4.21 23.04
CA ALA A 376 -9.77 -5.34 22.83
C ALA A 376 -10.58 -5.18 21.53
N GLY A 377 -10.74 -6.28 20.80
CA GLY A 377 -11.54 -6.33 19.59
C GLY A 377 -13.04 -6.35 19.87
N ARG A 378 -13.82 -6.15 18.80
CA ARG A 378 -15.28 -6.26 18.78
C ARG A 378 -15.69 -7.35 17.78
N PRO A 379 -16.39 -8.42 18.21
CA PRO A 379 -16.74 -8.78 19.58
C PRO A 379 -15.49 -9.08 20.43
N ARG A 380 -15.65 -9.21 21.76
CA ARG A 380 -14.52 -9.55 22.63
C ARG A 380 -14.00 -10.96 22.33
N GLY A 381 -12.68 -11.13 22.34
CA GLY A 381 -12.02 -12.44 22.18
C GLY A 381 -10.58 -12.30 21.72
N ALA A 382 -10.31 -11.35 20.83
CA ALA A 382 -8.96 -10.96 20.41
C ALA A 382 -8.57 -9.59 20.99
N SER A 383 -7.27 -9.32 21.09
CA SER A 383 -6.72 -7.99 21.39
C SER A 383 -5.54 -7.66 20.46
N ILE A 384 -5.28 -6.38 20.25
CA ILE A 384 -4.05 -5.91 19.58
C ILE A 384 -3.23 -5.01 20.49
N GLU A 385 -1.93 -5.03 20.32
CA GLU A 385 -0.98 -4.13 20.99
C GLU A 385 0.04 -3.64 19.96
N ILE A 386 0.30 -2.33 19.92
CA ILE A 386 1.43 -1.79 19.15
C ILE A 386 2.71 -2.07 19.94
N LEU A 387 3.61 -2.84 19.33
CA LEU A 387 4.92 -3.14 19.89
C LEU A 387 5.96 -2.09 19.49
N GLU A 388 7.04 -2.02 20.29
CA GLU A 388 8.35 -1.46 19.89
C GLU A 388 8.39 0.00 19.45
N ARG A 389 7.83 0.90 20.27
CA ARG A 389 7.99 2.35 20.03
C ARG A 389 9.23 2.94 20.69
N GLU A 390 9.54 2.55 21.92
CA GLU A 390 10.78 2.96 22.56
C GLU A 390 11.88 2.01 22.12
N LYS A 391 12.66 2.50 21.17
CA LYS A 391 13.88 1.83 20.75
C LYS A 391 15.08 2.72 21.03
N VAL A 392 16.20 2.08 21.30
CA VAL A 392 17.45 2.76 21.57
C VAL A 392 18.47 2.31 20.54
N TRP A 393 19.16 3.30 19.97
CA TRP A 393 20.34 3.05 19.14
C TRP A 393 21.49 2.60 20.03
N LEU A 394 21.97 1.39 19.79
CA LEU A 394 23.18 0.85 20.40
C LEU A 394 24.28 0.80 19.36
N HIS A 395 25.47 1.24 19.76
CA HIS A 395 26.69 1.16 18.97
C HIS A 395 27.60 0.14 19.66
N GLY A 396 27.82 -0.98 18.99
CA GLY A 396 28.58 -2.10 19.52
C GLY A 396 29.91 -2.30 18.80
N GLN A 397 30.88 -2.83 19.54
CA GLN A 397 32.15 -3.28 19.00
C GLN A 397 32.51 -4.64 19.60
N VAL A 398 32.92 -5.57 18.74
CA VAL A 398 33.31 -6.92 19.09
C VAL A 398 34.83 -7.00 19.06
N ILE A 399 35.44 -7.15 20.24
CA ILE A 399 36.90 -7.16 20.38
C ILE A 399 37.39 -8.58 20.59
N ASP A 400 38.31 -9.01 19.73
CA ASP A 400 39.02 -10.27 19.92
C ASP A 400 39.92 -10.18 21.17
N ALA A 401 39.74 -11.12 22.10
CA ALA A 401 40.38 -11.07 23.40
C ALA A 401 41.92 -11.15 23.32
N ILE A 402 42.47 -11.80 22.29
CA ILE A 402 43.91 -12.01 22.10
C ILE A 402 44.53 -10.82 21.38
N THR A 403 43.99 -10.48 20.21
CA THR A 403 44.55 -9.41 19.35
C THR A 403 44.17 -8.01 19.82
N ARG A 404 43.14 -7.90 20.65
CA ARG A 404 42.57 -6.63 21.15
C ARG A 404 42.09 -5.71 20.02
N ARG A 405 41.79 -6.28 18.84
CA ARG A 405 41.28 -5.58 17.67
C ARG A 405 39.81 -5.94 17.42
N PRO A 406 39.06 -5.08 16.72
CA PRO A 406 37.75 -5.45 16.18
C PRO A 406 37.85 -6.73 15.36
N THR A 407 36.91 -7.64 15.53
CA THR A 407 36.90 -8.92 14.81
C THR A 407 35.53 -9.17 14.18
N PRO A 408 35.50 -9.66 12.93
CA PRO A 408 34.27 -10.09 12.31
C PRO A 408 33.61 -11.22 13.09
N VAL A 409 32.28 -11.19 13.16
CA VAL A 409 31.46 -12.22 13.79
C VAL A 409 30.12 -12.33 13.08
N ARG A 410 29.49 -13.50 13.22
CA ARG A 410 28.04 -13.64 13.05
C ARG A 410 27.37 -13.26 14.35
N LEU A 411 26.29 -12.49 14.28
CA LEU A 411 25.47 -12.18 15.44
C LEU A 411 23.98 -12.21 15.13
N ALA A 412 23.18 -12.49 16.14
CA ALA A 412 21.73 -12.43 16.08
C ALA A 412 21.18 -11.90 17.40
N PHE A 413 20.49 -10.75 17.33
CA PHE A 413 19.63 -10.31 18.43
C PHE A 413 18.25 -10.92 18.27
N ARG A 414 17.63 -11.30 19.39
CA ARG A 414 16.27 -11.82 19.46
C ARG A 414 15.46 -11.12 20.54
N SER A 415 14.17 -10.91 20.28
CA SER A 415 13.21 -10.51 21.33
C SER A 415 12.99 -11.67 22.33
N LYS A 416 12.27 -11.41 23.43
CA LYS A 416 11.88 -12.46 24.39
C LYS A 416 10.99 -13.56 23.79
N GLU A 417 10.30 -13.27 22.69
CA GLU A 417 9.51 -14.22 21.92
C GLU A 417 10.28 -14.87 20.77
N GLY A 418 11.58 -14.56 20.61
CA GLY A 418 12.45 -15.18 19.61
C GLY A 418 12.46 -14.49 18.25
N ARG A 419 11.81 -13.33 18.12
CA ARG A 419 11.82 -12.55 16.87
C ARG A 419 13.23 -12.05 16.57
N TYR A 420 13.76 -12.31 15.38
CA TYR A 420 15.07 -11.81 14.95
C TYR A 420 15.06 -10.29 14.78
N ILE A 421 16.09 -9.63 15.33
CA ILE A 421 16.29 -8.18 15.26
C ILE A 421 17.68 -7.94 14.63
N PRO A 422 17.76 -7.64 13.33
CA PRO A 422 19.04 -7.43 12.67
C PRO A 422 19.68 -6.09 13.08
N PRO A 423 21.03 -5.99 13.05
CA PRO A 423 21.70 -4.69 13.02
C PRO A 423 21.28 -3.84 11.83
N TYR A 424 21.52 -2.53 11.90
CA TYR A 424 21.29 -1.62 10.81
C TYR A 424 22.06 -2.02 9.55
N GLY A 425 21.40 -1.97 8.40
CA GLY A 425 21.95 -2.41 7.12
C GLY A 425 21.71 -3.89 6.80
N HIS A 426 21.16 -4.66 7.74
CA HIS A 426 20.86 -6.09 7.56
C HIS A 426 19.35 -6.36 7.46
N ARG A 427 18.99 -7.46 6.81
CA ARG A 427 17.58 -7.78 6.53
C ARG A 427 16.90 -8.46 7.72
N THR A 428 15.63 -8.14 7.94
CA THR A 428 14.81 -8.87 8.93
C THR A 428 14.41 -10.25 8.44
N GLU A 429 14.28 -10.42 7.12
CA GLU A 429 14.03 -11.70 6.45
C GLU A 429 15.18 -11.96 5.47
N VAL A 430 15.85 -13.10 5.62
CA VAL A 430 17.00 -13.49 4.78
C VAL A 430 16.50 -14.41 3.68
N ASN A 431 16.69 -14.02 2.41
CA ASN A 431 16.33 -14.83 1.26
C ASN A 431 17.36 -15.95 1.06
N ALA A 432 17.00 -17.18 1.38
CA ALA A 432 17.87 -18.35 1.17
C ALA A 432 17.82 -18.91 -0.28
N GLY A 433 17.18 -18.18 -1.21
CA GLY A 433 17.14 -18.54 -2.62
C GLY A 433 18.51 -18.54 -3.28
N TRP A 434 18.63 -19.27 -4.39
CA TRP A 434 19.86 -19.32 -5.17
C TRP A 434 20.20 -17.92 -5.73
N PHE A 435 21.43 -17.42 -5.52
CA PHE A 435 21.84 -16.05 -5.88
C PHE A 435 21.03 -14.94 -5.20
N GLN A 436 20.42 -15.22 -4.05
CA GLN A 436 19.71 -14.21 -3.25
C GLN A 436 20.43 -14.01 -1.91
N ASP A 437 20.55 -12.74 -1.49
CA ASP A 437 21.18 -12.31 -0.23
C ASP A 437 22.54 -12.98 0.11
N TYR A 438 23.43 -13.17 -0.87
CA TYR A 438 24.80 -13.64 -0.58
C TYR A 438 25.66 -12.54 0.03
N GLY A 439 26.10 -12.74 1.26
CA GLY A 439 27.07 -11.88 1.91
C GLY A 439 26.79 -11.75 3.39
N ALA A 440 26.39 -10.54 3.81
CA ALA A 440 26.33 -10.17 5.21
C ALA A 440 25.06 -10.63 5.94
N ASP A 441 24.07 -11.15 5.22
CA ASP A 441 22.85 -11.76 5.76
C ASP A 441 22.87 -13.26 5.52
N VAL A 442 22.78 -14.06 6.60
CA VAL A 442 22.99 -15.51 6.52
C VAL A 442 21.89 -16.26 7.25
N LYS A 443 21.47 -17.38 6.67
CA LYS A 443 20.61 -18.37 7.32
C LYS A 443 21.39 -19.67 7.57
N LEU A 444 21.56 -20.03 8.85
CA LEU A 444 22.15 -21.31 9.26
C LEU A 444 21.06 -22.17 9.89
N GLY A 445 20.77 -23.33 9.28
CA GLY A 445 19.52 -24.04 9.56
C GLY A 445 18.34 -23.12 9.24
N ASP A 446 17.50 -22.84 10.25
CA ASP A 446 16.41 -21.89 10.16
C ASP A 446 16.68 -20.56 10.90
N SER A 447 17.88 -20.40 11.46
CA SER A 447 18.28 -19.21 12.20
C SER A 447 18.91 -18.14 11.31
N SER A 448 18.39 -16.91 11.41
CA SER A 448 18.94 -15.74 10.73
C SER A 448 20.07 -15.11 11.56
N PHE A 449 21.13 -14.69 10.86
CA PHE A 449 22.30 -14.03 11.41
C PHE A 449 22.74 -12.88 10.49
N ALA A 450 23.36 -11.87 11.10
CA ALA A 450 24.10 -10.83 10.42
C ALA A 450 25.61 -11.07 10.59
N ILE A 451 26.38 -11.00 9.52
CA ILE A 451 27.85 -10.92 9.57
C ILE A 451 28.23 -9.44 9.68
N VAL A 452 28.91 -9.10 10.76
CA VAL A 452 29.46 -7.75 10.98
C VAL A 452 30.97 -7.80 11.00
N ASP A 453 31.64 -6.69 10.66
CA ASP A 453 33.10 -6.58 10.60
C ASP A 453 33.79 -6.41 11.97
N GLY A 454 33.01 -6.51 13.04
CA GLY A 454 33.42 -6.23 14.41
C GLY A 454 32.89 -4.91 14.94
N THR A 455 32.19 -4.12 14.13
CA THR A 455 31.38 -2.98 14.58
C THR A 455 29.95 -3.13 14.10
N PHE A 456 29.00 -2.64 14.89
CA PHE A 456 27.59 -2.66 14.49
C PHE A 456 26.81 -1.52 15.14
N GLN A 457 25.73 -1.14 14.48
CA GLN A 457 24.69 -0.29 15.04
C GLN A 457 23.40 -1.09 15.01
N VAL A 458 22.62 -1.06 16.08
CA VAL A 458 21.34 -1.79 16.14
C VAL A 458 20.33 -0.97 16.90
N GLU A 459 19.11 -0.95 16.38
CA GLU A 459 17.96 -0.32 17.03
C GLU A 459 17.19 -1.39 17.80
N LEU A 460 17.38 -1.47 19.12
CA LEU A 460 16.73 -2.49 19.96
C LEU A 460 15.56 -1.92 20.75
N PRO A 461 14.50 -2.70 21.00
CA PRO A 461 13.45 -2.30 21.92
C PRO A 461 13.99 -2.15 23.36
N VAL A 462 13.45 -1.20 24.11
CA VAL A 462 13.74 -1.09 25.54
C VAL A 462 13.23 -2.33 26.27
N GLY A 463 14.13 -3.02 26.98
CA GLY A 463 13.83 -4.24 27.72
C GLY A 463 14.92 -5.30 27.53
N GLU A 464 14.55 -6.56 27.77
CA GLU A 464 15.45 -7.69 27.56
C GLU A 464 15.56 -8.05 26.08
N ALA A 465 16.81 -8.19 25.62
CA ALA A 465 17.14 -8.72 24.30
C ALA A 465 18.18 -9.83 24.48
N TYR A 466 18.09 -10.85 23.63
CA TYR A 466 18.97 -12.01 23.67
C TYR A 466 19.97 -11.91 22.51
N LEU A 467 21.25 -12.10 22.78
CA LEU A 467 22.31 -12.01 21.79
C LEU A 467 23.05 -13.33 21.68
N GLU A 468 23.13 -13.85 20.46
CA GLU A 468 24.04 -14.91 20.08
C GLU A 468 25.09 -14.30 19.16
N MET A 469 26.34 -14.60 19.47
CA MET A 469 27.47 -14.08 18.71
C MET A 469 28.49 -15.20 18.57
N SER A 470 29.01 -15.39 17.36
CA SER A 470 29.92 -16.48 17.07
C SER A 470 30.95 -16.06 16.03
N LYS A 471 32.21 -16.31 16.36
CA LYS A 471 33.33 -16.25 15.42
C LYS A 471 33.42 -17.62 14.73
N GLY A 472 33.32 -17.65 13.40
CA GLY A 472 33.25 -18.89 12.61
C GLY A 472 33.92 -18.73 11.25
N PHE A 473 33.75 -19.71 10.36
CA PHE A 473 34.31 -19.66 9.00
C PHE A 473 33.86 -18.38 8.29
N GLU A 474 34.79 -17.45 8.12
CA GLU A 474 34.62 -16.28 7.27
C GLU A 474 34.49 -16.79 5.83
N PRO A 475 33.40 -16.49 5.09
CA PRO A 475 33.42 -16.68 3.65
C PRO A 475 34.44 -15.68 3.08
N THR A 476 35.66 -16.15 2.82
CA THR A 476 36.68 -15.41 2.06
C THR A 476 36.33 -15.36 0.59
#